data_AF-A0A946Y3X0-F1
#
_entry.id   AF-A0A946Y3X0-F1
#
_cell.length_a   1.000
_cell.length_b   1.000
_cell.length_c   1.000
_cell.angle_alpha   90.00
_cell.angle_beta   90.00
_cell.angle_gamma   90.00
#
_symmetry.space_group_name_H-M   'P 1'
#
loop_
_entity.id
_entity.type
_entity.pdbx_description
1 polymer ?
#
loop_
_entity_poly.entity_id
_entity_poly.type
_entity_poly.pdbx_seq_one_letter_code
_entity_poly.pdbx_strand_id
1 'polypeptide(L)'
;MRLTAGIRCALVTILLAGCVSVPEAESRLDSSGLTIVALADAIVLARPVRTLAAAARDYAYVGPVEINRMGRREYLLWIGLASTVDREMLGVQLPDATGLVLIVDGEPMALSLAAWNTRLDHPPYDATAPIYAVVAATTSLDQIARIAAADSVELHLIAEDNVTAHYRPWQGTWASWSAFLNEQ
;
A
#
# COMPACT_ATOMS: atom_id res chain seq x y z
N MET A 1 61.32 27.39 30.63
CA MET A 1 61.67 26.09 30.00
C MET A 1 60.60 25.11 30.47
N ARG A 2 59.59 24.61 29.74
CA ARG A 2 59.31 24.31 28.31
C ARG A 2 57.79 24.54 28.08
N LEU A 3 57.31 25.28 27.05
CA LEU A 3 56.69 24.79 25.79
C LEU A 3 55.92 23.46 25.95
N THR A 4 54.61 23.33 25.64
CA THR A 4 54.04 23.39 24.28
C THR A 4 52.50 23.48 24.22
N ALA A 5 52.01 24.11 23.12
CA ALA A 5 50.80 23.87 22.31
C ALA A 5 49.90 22.66 22.71
N GLY A 6 48.56 22.72 22.68
CA GLY A 6 47.68 23.37 21.73
C GLY A 6 46.92 22.29 20.96
N ILE A 7 45.65 22.03 21.30
CA ILE A 7 44.75 21.22 20.47
C ILE A 7 43.36 21.87 20.53
N ARG A 8 43.08 22.71 19.53
CA ARG A 8 41.70 23.07 19.17
C ARG A 8 41.11 21.84 18.48
N CYS A 9 40.30 21.06 19.20
CA CYS A 9 39.47 20.02 18.59
C CYS A 9 38.47 20.70 17.64
N ALA A 10 38.85 20.77 16.36
CA ALA A 10 37.93 21.11 15.29
C ALA A 10 36.93 19.95 15.15
N LEU A 11 35.70 20.19 15.59
CA LEU A 11 34.57 19.28 15.41
C LEU A 11 34.19 19.32 13.92
N VAL A 12 34.68 18.34 13.15
CA VAL A 12 34.27 18.14 11.75
C VAL A 12 32.97 17.35 11.75
N THR A 13 31.84 18.06 11.64
CA THR A 13 30.52 17.46 11.42
C THR A 13 30.43 17.00 9.96
N ILE A 14 30.69 15.71 9.71
CA ILE A 14 30.48 15.08 8.41
C ILE A 14 28.97 14.95 8.19
N LEU A 15 28.39 15.88 7.43
CA LEU A 15 27.03 15.78 6.88
C LEU A 15 27.04 14.69 5.79
N LEU A 16 26.73 13.46 6.18
CA LEU A 16 26.30 12.42 5.25
C LEU A 16 24.90 12.77 4.75
N ALA A 17 24.81 13.55 3.68
CA ALA A 17 23.60 13.64 2.87
C ALA A 17 23.41 12.29 2.17
N GLY A 18 22.72 11.37 2.85
CA GLY A 18 22.18 10.18 2.21
C GLY A 18 21.17 10.65 1.17
N CYS A 19 21.50 10.49 -0.11
CA CYS A 19 20.56 10.68 -1.19
C CYS A 19 19.52 9.56 -1.07
N VAL A 20 18.46 9.80 -0.31
CA VAL A 20 17.30 8.91 -0.31
C VAL A 20 16.62 9.14 -1.66
N SER A 21 16.63 8.13 -2.53
CA SER A 21 15.82 8.15 -3.74
C SER A 21 14.36 8.19 -3.30
N VAL A 22 13.68 9.31 -3.57
CA VAL A 22 12.25 9.43 -3.31
C VAL A 22 11.54 8.45 -4.25
N PRO A 23 10.65 7.57 -3.75
CA PRO A 23 9.86 6.70 -4.61
C PRO A 23 9.10 7.54 -5.63
N GLU A 24 9.17 7.20 -6.90
CA GLU A 24 8.49 7.92 -7.98
C GLU A 24 7.24 7.15 -8.39
N ALA A 25 6.18 7.87 -8.77
CA ALA A 25 5.03 7.26 -9.41
C ALA A 25 5.35 7.02 -10.89
N GLU A 26 5.05 5.83 -11.37
CA GLU A 26 5.31 5.43 -12.75
C GLU A 26 4.02 5.51 -13.56
N SER A 27 4.11 6.18 -14.72
CA SER A 27 3.04 6.21 -15.72
C SER A 27 3.33 5.21 -16.84
N ARG A 28 2.39 4.30 -17.08
CA ARG A 28 2.50 3.27 -18.12
C ARG A 28 1.27 3.19 -19.00
N LEU A 29 1.47 2.97 -20.29
CA LEU A 29 0.41 2.72 -21.26
C LEU A 29 0.14 1.21 -21.32
N ASP A 30 -1.10 0.81 -21.07
CA ASP A 30 -1.58 -0.56 -21.21
C ASP A 30 -2.02 -0.85 -22.65
N SER A 31 -1.96 -2.11 -23.09
CA SER A 31 -2.41 -2.49 -24.45
C SER A 31 -3.89 -2.16 -24.73
N SER A 32 -4.72 -2.03 -23.69
CA SER A 32 -6.10 -1.56 -23.79
C SER A 32 -6.26 -0.07 -24.13
N GLY A 33 -5.16 0.69 -24.17
CA GLY A 33 -5.16 2.14 -24.39
C GLY A 33 -5.43 2.97 -23.14
N LEU A 34 -5.42 2.33 -21.96
CA LEU A 34 -5.48 3.02 -20.67
C LEU A 34 -4.09 3.45 -20.24
N THR A 35 -3.97 4.67 -19.72
CA THR A 35 -2.77 5.09 -18.99
C THR A 35 -2.99 4.81 -17.52
N ILE A 36 -2.05 4.10 -16.91
CA ILE A 36 -2.08 3.74 -15.49
C ILE A 36 -0.94 4.46 -14.80
N VAL A 37 -1.26 5.16 -13.71
CA VAL A 37 -0.25 5.72 -12.80
C VAL A 37 -0.33 4.96 -11.48
N ALA A 38 0.80 4.50 -10.97
CA ALA A 38 0.92 3.81 -9.69
C ALA A 38 2.30 4.06 -9.08
N LEU A 39 2.48 3.78 -7.78
CA LEU A 39 3.81 3.76 -7.18
C LEU A 39 4.54 2.47 -7.55
N ALA A 40 5.86 2.46 -7.41
CA ALA A 40 6.65 1.25 -7.61
C ALA A 40 6.25 0.12 -6.64
N ASP A 41 5.98 0.44 -5.38
CA ASP A 41 5.69 -0.53 -4.33
C ASP A 41 4.34 -0.25 -3.65
N ALA A 42 3.60 -1.31 -3.36
CA ALA A 42 2.45 -1.28 -2.46
C ALA A 42 2.91 -1.29 -1.00
N ILE A 43 2.10 -0.72 -0.10
CA ILE A 43 2.23 -1.04 1.33
C ILE A 43 1.69 -2.44 1.57
N VAL A 44 2.29 -3.15 2.52
CA VAL A 44 1.85 -4.49 2.90
C VAL A 44 1.28 -4.42 4.31
N LEU A 45 0.00 -4.78 4.41
CA LEU A 45 -0.69 -4.98 5.68
C LEU A 45 -0.86 -6.49 5.89
N ALA A 46 -0.77 -6.98 7.12
CA ALA A 46 -0.85 -8.41 7.42
C ALA A 46 -1.79 -8.72 8.58
N ARG A 47 -2.33 -9.94 8.57
CA ARG A 47 -3.03 -10.54 9.71
C ARG A 47 -2.62 -12.00 9.92
N PRO A 48 -2.47 -12.45 11.18
CA PRO A 48 -2.13 -13.83 11.47
C PRO A 48 -3.35 -14.76 11.30
N VAL A 49 -3.14 -15.95 10.72
CA VAL A 49 -4.13 -17.03 10.60
C VAL A 49 -3.84 -18.10 11.65
N ARG A 50 -4.13 -17.77 12.92
CA ARG A 50 -3.69 -18.55 14.09
C ARG A 50 -4.24 -19.97 14.16
N THR A 51 -5.33 -20.26 13.44
CA THR A 51 -5.99 -21.57 13.44
C THR A 51 -5.25 -22.64 12.64
N LEU A 52 -4.29 -22.26 11.79
CA LEU A 52 -3.58 -23.18 10.91
C LEU A 52 -2.13 -23.42 11.33
N ALA A 53 -1.34 -22.35 11.42
CA ALA A 53 0.06 -22.43 11.84
C ALA A 53 0.56 -21.09 12.38
N ALA A 54 1.61 -21.11 13.19
CA ALA A 54 2.22 -19.89 13.73
C ALA A 54 2.75 -18.94 12.64
N ALA A 55 3.17 -19.48 11.50
CA ALA A 55 3.68 -18.71 10.36
C ALA A 55 2.59 -18.31 9.34
N ALA A 56 1.38 -18.86 9.45
CA ALA A 56 0.31 -18.61 8.49
C ALA A 56 -0.19 -17.17 8.58
N ARG A 57 -0.17 -16.47 7.44
CA ARG A 57 -0.56 -15.06 7.35
C ARG A 57 -1.38 -14.80 6.10
N ASP A 58 -2.30 -13.85 6.24
CA ASP A 58 -2.89 -13.15 5.11
C ASP A 58 -2.28 -11.77 4.98
N TYR A 59 -2.15 -11.31 3.74
CA TYR A 59 -1.62 -10.02 3.38
C TYR A 59 -2.63 -9.25 2.54
N ALA A 60 -2.62 -7.92 2.70
CA ALA A 60 -3.26 -6.97 1.82
C ALA A 60 -2.17 -6.05 1.28
N TYR A 61 -1.91 -6.13 -0.02
CA TYR A 61 -1.03 -5.23 -0.75
C TYR A 61 -1.88 -4.05 -1.20
N VAL A 62 -1.61 -2.85 -0.71
CA VAL A 62 -2.45 -1.67 -0.93
C VAL A 62 -1.64 -0.56 -1.58
N GLY A 63 -2.18 0.06 -2.61
CA GLY A 63 -1.55 1.24 -3.21
C GLY A 63 -2.52 2.08 -4.04
N PRO A 64 -2.24 3.39 -4.20
CA PRO A 64 -3.04 4.28 -5.02
C PRO A 64 -2.83 3.96 -6.51
N VAL A 65 -3.89 4.05 -7.30
CA VAL A 65 -3.83 3.87 -8.74
C VAL A 65 -4.67 4.96 -9.39
N GLU A 66 -4.11 5.61 -10.40
CA GLU A 66 -4.87 6.42 -11.35
C GLU A 66 -5.08 5.59 -12.62
N ILE A 67 -6.32 5.59 -13.11
CA ILE A 67 -6.66 5.10 -14.42
C ILE A 67 -7.12 6.29 -15.25
N ASN A 68 -6.37 6.60 -16.31
CA ASN A 68 -6.72 7.64 -17.27
C ASN A 68 -7.20 6.99 -18.58
N ARG A 69 -8.47 7.25 -18.89
CA ARG A 69 -9.11 6.87 -20.15
C ARG A 69 -9.42 8.12 -20.95
N MET A 70 -8.53 8.48 -21.88
CA MET A 70 -8.70 9.61 -22.80
C MET A 70 -9.01 10.94 -22.09
N GLY A 71 -8.31 11.24 -21.00
CA GLY A 71 -8.48 12.46 -20.21
C GLY A 71 -9.46 12.35 -19.06
N ARG A 72 -10.24 11.25 -18.97
CA ARG A 72 -11.03 10.95 -17.77
C ARG A 72 -10.17 10.17 -16.78
N ARG A 73 -9.82 10.81 -15.67
CA ARG A 73 -9.02 10.23 -14.58
C ARG A 73 -9.93 9.65 -13.50
N GLU A 74 -9.63 8.45 -13.05
CA GLU A 74 -10.30 7.74 -11.97
C GLU A 74 -9.24 7.33 -10.94
N TYR A 75 -9.43 7.69 -9.67
CA TYR A 75 -8.52 7.33 -8.58
C TYR A 75 -9.09 6.18 -7.76
N LEU A 76 -8.28 5.16 -7.57
CA LEU A 76 -8.62 3.95 -6.85
C LEU A 76 -7.55 3.65 -5.81
N LEU A 77 -7.93 2.98 -4.73
CA LEU A 77 -7.01 2.10 -4.03
C LEU A 77 -7.14 0.72 -4.61
N TRP A 78 -6.03 0.16 -5.06
CA TRP A 78 -5.92 -1.23 -5.45
C TRP A 78 -5.52 -2.05 -4.24
N ILE A 79 -6.20 -3.18 -4.00
CA ILE A 79 -5.96 -4.08 -2.87
C ILE A 79 -5.81 -5.52 -3.38
N GLY A 80 -4.58 -6.02 -3.42
CA GLY A 80 -4.28 -7.43 -3.66
C GLY A 80 -4.33 -8.22 -2.36
N LEU A 81 -5.29 -9.13 -2.22
CA LEU A 81 -5.41 -10.03 -1.08
C LEU A 81 -4.64 -11.32 -1.37
N ALA A 82 -3.70 -11.64 -0.49
CA ALA A 82 -2.81 -12.77 -0.67
C ALA A 82 -2.65 -13.58 0.62
N SER A 83 -2.13 -14.79 0.50
CA SER A 83 -1.90 -15.66 1.66
C SER A 83 -0.73 -16.58 1.48
N THR A 84 -0.11 -16.95 2.61
CA THR A 84 0.81 -18.09 2.66
C THR A 84 0.08 -19.42 2.79
N VAL A 85 -1.24 -19.39 2.96
CA VAL A 85 -2.08 -20.57 3.14
C VAL A 85 -2.64 -20.99 1.79
N ASP A 86 -2.43 -22.26 1.44
CA ASP A 86 -3.15 -22.89 0.35
C ASP A 86 -4.59 -23.19 0.80
N ARG A 87 -5.50 -22.28 0.45
CA ARG A 87 -6.92 -22.37 0.83
C ARG A 87 -7.72 -23.31 -0.05
N GLU A 88 -7.27 -23.54 -1.28
CA GLU A 88 -7.91 -24.48 -2.19
C GLU A 88 -7.76 -25.89 -1.63
N MET A 89 -6.56 -26.24 -1.17
CA MET A 89 -6.32 -27.51 -0.47
C MET A 89 -7.17 -27.67 0.80
N LEU A 90 -7.45 -26.57 1.51
CA LEU A 90 -8.24 -26.60 2.75
C LEU A 90 -9.75 -26.51 2.53
N GLY A 91 -10.22 -26.30 1.30
CA GLY A 91 -11.64 -26.09 1.00
C GLY A 91 -12.24 -24.86 1.68
N VAL A 92 -11.40 -23.87 2.03
CA VAL A 92 -11.85 -22.65 2.72
C VAL A 92 -12.27 -21.64 1.67
N GLN A 93 -13.57 -21.35 1.63
CA GLN A 93 -14.09 -20.30 0.76
C GLN A 93 -13.61 -18.93 1.24
N LEU A 94 -13.13 -18.13 0.29
CA LEU A 94 -12.67 -16.78 0.56
C LEU A 94 -13.89 -15.89 0.78
N PRO A 95 -13.91 -15.06 1.84
CA PRO A 95 -15.02 -14.16 2.07
C PRO A 95 -15.06 -13.08 0.98
N ASP A 96 -16.24 -12.87 0.41
CA ASP A 96 -16.50 -11.72 -0.46
C ASP A 96 -16.57 -10.46 0.40
N ALA A 97 -15.70 -9.49 0.07
CA ALA A 97 -15.67 -8.22 0.77
C ALA A 97 -16.90 -7.37 0.39
N THR A 98 -17.65 -6.93 1.40
CA THR A 98 -18.81 -6.04 1.26
C THR A 98 -18.51 -4.62 1.74
N GLY A 99 -17.43 -4.44 2.51
CA GLY A 99 -16.97 -3.13 2.94
C GLY A 99 -15.46 -3.07 3.15
N LEU A 100 -14.91 -1.86 3.00
CA LEU A 100 -13.53 -1.55 3.30
C LEU A 100 -13.47 -0.26 4.11
N VAL A 101 -12.79 -0.32 5.25
CA VAL A 101 -12.53 0.84 6.10
C VAL A 101 -11.04 0.90 6.36
N LEU A 102 -10.42 2.03 6.04
CA LEU A 102 -9.08 2.33 6.54
C LEU A 102 -9.21 3.02 7.89
N ILE A 103 -8.43 2.61 8.87
CA ILE A 103 -8.28 3.36 10.13
C ILE A 103 -7.03 4.20 9.97
N VAL A 104 -7.21 5.51 9.77
CA VAL A 104 -6.12 6.47 9.54
C VAL A 104 -6.00 7.35 10.77
N ASP A 105 -4.90 7.21 11.51
CA ASP A 105 -4.69 7.87 12.81
C ASP A 105 -5.80 7.63 13.83
N GLY A 106 -6.30 6.38 13.85
CA GLY A 106 -7.41 5.97 14.72
C GLY A 106 -8.79 6.40 14.24
N GLU A 107 -8.90 7.17 13.16
CA GLU A 107 -10.17 7.62 12.60
C GLU A 107 -10.62 6.73 11.43
N PRO A 108 -11.89 6.28 11.41
CA PRO A 108 -12.40 5.46 10.33
C PRO A 108 -12.62 6.29 9.06
N MET A 109 -12.03 5.81 7.97
CA MET A 109 -12.24 6.27 6.61
C MET A 109 -12.88 5.13 5.82
N ALA A 110 -14.21 5.16 5.71
CA ALA A 110 -14.95 4.22 4.88
C ALA A 110 -14.69 4.53 3.40
N LEU A 111 -14.35 3.50 2.63
CA LEU A 111 -14.15 3.59 1.19
C LEU A 111 -15.18 2.72 0.47
N SER A 112 -15.72 3.26 -0.62
CA SER A 112 -16.70 2.54 -1.43
C SER A 112 -15.99 1.51 -2.27
N LEU A 113 -16.33 0.24 -2.06
CA LEU A 113 -15.83 -0.83 -2.90
C LEU A 113 -16.22 -0.61 -4.36
N ALA A 114 -15.26 -0.82 -5.25
CA ALA A 114 -15.41 -0.78 -6.68
C ALA A 114 -15.06 -2.15 -7.25
N ALA A 115 -15.77 -2.57 -8.29
CA ALA A 115 -15.34 -3.72 -9.06
C ALA A 115 -14.01 -3.39 -9.74
N TRP A 116 -12.96 -4.17 -9.45
CA TRP A 116 -11.75 -4.15 -10.26
C TRP A 116 -12.03 -4.87 -11.58
N ASN A 117 -12.61 -4.15 -12.54
CA ASN A 117 -12.98 -4.67 -13.86
C ASN A 117 -11.95 -4.31 -14.95
N THR A 118 -10.84 -3.70 -14.57
CA THR A 118 -9.78 -3.30 -15.51
C THR A 118 -8.84 -4.48 -15.71
N ARG A 119 -8.93 -5.10 -16.90
CA ARG A 119 -7.95 -6.08 -17.35
C ARG A 119 -6.71 -5.32 -17.83
N LEU A 120 -5.62 -5.49 -17.10
CA LEU A 120 -4.31 -4.94 -17.43
C LEU A 120 -3.37 -6.05 -17.89
N ASP A 121 -2.39 -5.70 -18.71
CA ASP A 121 -1.31 -6.62 -19.12
C ASP A 121 -0.49 -7.08 -17.90
N HIS A 122 -0.28 -6.16 -16.95
CA HIS A 122 0.44 -6.37 -15.70
C HIS A 122 -0.36 -5.75 -14.53
N PRO A 123 -0.36 -6.37 -13.34
CA PRO A 123 -0.97 -5.76 -12.17
C PRO A 123 -0.28 -4.42 -11.82
N PRO A 124 -0.97 -3.48 -11.12
CA PRO A 124 -0.34 -2.23 -10.70
C PRO A 124 0.80 -2.44 -9.69
N TYR A 125 0.74 -3.52 -8.92
CA TYR A 125 1.69 -3.84 -7.86
C TYR A 125 2.02 -5.33 -7.85
N ASP A 126 3.27 -5.65 -7.55
CA ASP A 126 3.73 -7.01 -7.34
C ASP A 126 3.41 -7.50 -5.92
N ALA A 127 3.27 -8.82 -5.78
CA ALA A 127 3.07 -9.47 -4.50
C ALA A 127 4.01 -10.66 -4.34
N THR A 128 4.59 -10.79 -3.14
CA THR A 128 5.48 -11.92 -2.81
C THR A 128 4.69 -13.18 -2.47
N ALA A 129 3.45 -13.03 -2.01
CA ALA A 129 2.54 -14.14 -1.74
C ALA A 129 1.49 -14.24 -2.87
N PRO A 130 0.99 -15.45 -3.20
CA PRO A 130 -0.04 -15.62 -4.20
C PRO A 130 -1.29 -14.81 -3.87
N ILE A 131 -1.66 -13.90 -4.79
CA ILE A 131 -2.91 -13.15 -4.71
C ILE A 131 -4.06 -14.08 -5.05
N TYR A 132 -5.03 -14.17 -4.15
CA TYR A 132 -6.25 -14.95 -4.33
C TYR A 132 -7.46 -14.10 -4.70
N ALA A 133 -7.42 -12.80 -4.42
CA ALA A 133 -8.48 -11.85 -4.78
C ALA A 133 -7.93 -10.44 -4.95
N VAL A 134 -8.56 -9.67 -5.82
CA VAL A 134 -8.29 -8.24 -5.99
C VAL A 134 -9.57 -7.49 -5.68
N VAL A 135 -9.44 -6.50 -4.80
CA VAL A 135 -10.50 -5.56 -4.46
C VAL A 135 -10.02 -4.17 -4.84
N ALA A 136 -10.93 -3.32 -5.29
CA ALA A 136 -10.65 -1.91 -5.48
C ALA A 136 -11.60 -1.07 -4.64
N ALA A 137 -11.17 0.12 -4.27
CA ALA A 137 -12.03 1.09 -3.63
C ALA A 137 -11.89 2.44 -4.32
N THR A 138 -13.00 3.12 -4.59
CA THR A 138 -12.93 4.50 -5.08
C THR A 138 -12.33 5.39 -4.01
N THR A 139 -11.42 6.27 -4.43
CA THR A 139 -10.76 7.21 -3.53
C THR A 139 -10.66 8.59 -4.19
N SER A 140 -10.41 9.61 -3.39
CA SER A 140 -10.02 10.94 -3.87
C SER A 140 -8.55 11.22 -3.61
N LEU A 141 -8.01 12.25 -4.27
CA LEU A 141 -6.67 12.76 -3.98
C LEU A 141 -6.55 13.25 -2.53
N ASP A 142 -7.60 13.86 -1.96
CA ASP A 142 -7.61 14.29 -0.56
C ASP A 142 -7.50 13.10 0.40
N GLN A 143 -8.17 11.99 0.08
CA GLN A 143 -8.07 10.76 0.87
C GLN A 143 -6.66 10.15 0.76
N ILE A 144 -6.07 10.12 -0.44
CA ILE A 144 -4.68 9.68 -0.65
C ILE A 144 -3.71 10.58 0.14
N ALA A 145 -3.89 11.90 0.09
CA ALA A 145 -3.08 12.87 0.82
C ALA A 145 -3.18 12.68 2.33
N ARG A 146 -4.39 12.44 2.83
CA ARG A 146 -4.60 12.12 4.25
C ARG A 146 -3.91 10.83 4.66
N ILE A 147 -3.96 9.79 3.83
CA ILE A 147 -3.26 8.53 4.10
C ILE A 147 -1.74 8.76 4.07
N ALA A 148 -1.23 9.50 3.09
CA ALA A 148 0.20 9.80 2.96
C ALA A 148 0.77 10.56 4.16
N ALA A 149 -0.03 11.44 4.77
CA ALA A 149 0.37 12.23 5.93
C ALA A 149 0.17 11.53 7.28
N ALA A 150 -0.40 10.34 7.30
CA ALA A 150 -0.79 9.66 8.54
C ALA A 150 0.41 9.08 9.30
N ASP A 151 0.29 9.01 10.62
CA ASP A 151 1.24 8.29 11.48
C ASP A 151 0.91 6.78 11.57
N SER A 152 -0.35 6.41 11.34
CA SER A 152 -0.82 5.03 11.38
C SER A 152 -1.93 4.73 10.39
N VAL A 153 -1.85 3.55 9.76
CA VAL A 153 -2.86 3.05 8.83
C VAL A 153 -3.14 1.57 9.14
N GLU A 154 -4.39 1.24 9.43
CA GLU A 154 -4.89 -0.14 9.46
C GLU A 154 -5.97 -0.34 8.39
N LEU A 155 -6.20 -1.59 7.98
CA LEU A 155 -7.24 -1.93 7.01
C LEU A 155 -8.20 -2.94 7.62
N HIS A 156 -9.49 -2.61 7.59
CA HIS A 156 -10.58 -3.46 8.00
C HIS A 156 -11.38 -3.86 6.76
N LEU A 157 -11.37 -5.15 6.45
CA LEU A 157 -12.23 -5.74 5.42
C LEU A 157 -13.43 -6.38 6.08
N ILE A 158 -14.61 -5.98 5.64
CA ILE A 158 -15.89 -6.49 6.14
C ILE A 158 -16.41 -7.49 5.12
N ALA A 159 -16.70 -8.71 5.57
CA ALA A 159 -17.30 -9.76 4.76
C ALA A 159 -18.84 -9.72 4.84
N GLU A 160 -19.52 -10.47 3.97
CA GLU A 160 -20.99 -10.56 3.93
C GLU A 160 -21.62 -11.01 5.27
N ASP A 161 -20.94 -11.88 6.02
CA ASP A 161 -21.35 -12.35 7.34
C ASP A 161 -21.07 -11.33 8.47
N ASN A 162 -20.63 -10.11 8.13
CA ASN A 162 -20.16 -9.05 9.02
C ASN A 162 -18.89 -9.40 9.83
N VAL A 163 -18.19 -10.49 9.50
CA VAL A 163 -16.87 -10.75 10.08
C VAL A 163 -15.89 -9.72 9.53
N THR A 164 -15.20 -9.04 10.44
CA THR A 164 -14.17 -8.05 10.08
C THR A 164 -12.79 -8.68 10.16
N ALA A 165 -12.06 -8.65 9.04
CA ALA A 165 -10.65 -9.00 8.98
C ALA A 165 -9.81 -7.73 9.18
N HIS A 166 -9.04 -7.71 10.27
CA HIS A 166 -8.16 -6.59 10.63
C HIS A 166 -6.73 -6.86 10.17
N TYR A 167 -6.22 -5.99 9.29
CA TYR A 167 -4.86 -6.02 8.77
C TYR A 167 -4.08 -4.84 9.32
N ARG A 168 -2.85 -5.10 9.78
CA ARG A 168 -1.96 -4.09 10.38
C ARG A 168 -0.69 -3.91 9.55
N PRO A 169 0.01 -2.76 9.67
CA PRO A 169 1.27 -2.52 8.99
C PRO A 169 2.26 -3.67 9.17
N TRP A 170 2.79 -4.14 8.04
CA TRP A 170 3.79 -5.21 8.01
C TRP A 170 5.06 -4.76 7.30
N GLN A 171 4.92 -4.16 6.10
CA GLN A 171 6.05 -3.67 5.31
C GLN A 171 5.62 -2.47 4.46
N GLY A 172 6.62 -1.65 4.08
CA GLY A 172 6.41 -0.45 3.28
C GLY A 172 6.03 0.76 4.14
N THR A 173 5.91 1.91 3.50
CA THR A 173 5.46 3.15 4.11
C THR A 173 4.43 3.80 3.21
N TRP A 174 3.32 4.27 3.77
CA TRP A 174 2.34 5.07 3.03
C TRP A 174 2.79 6.51 2.86
N ALA A 175 3.83 6.97 3.58
CA ALA A 175 4.38 8.30 3.38
C ALA A 175 4.90 8.52 1.94
N SER A 176 5.31 7.45 1.25
CA SER A 176 5.70 7.50 -0.17
C SER A 176 4.53 7.86 -1.09
N TRP A 177 3.28 7.76 -0.64
CA TRP A 177 2.11 8.11 -1.43
C TRP A 177 2.04 9.60 -1.74
N SER A 178 2.83 10.45 -1.06
CA SER A 178 3.00 11.85 -1.47
C SER A 178 3.58 11.97 -2.87
N ALA A 179 4.40 11.02 -3.33
CA ALA A 179 4.94 11.02 -4.68
C ALA A 179 3.86 10.82 -5.74
N PHE A 180 2.84 10.01 -5.44
CA PHE A 180 1.69 9.81 -6.33
C PHE A 180 0.90 11.10 -6.56
N LEU A 181 0.85 11.98 -5.55
CA LEU A 181 0.14 13.25 -5.63
C LEU A 181 0.88 14.31 -6.47
N ASN A 182 2.20 14.17 -6.62
CA ASN A 182 3.01 15.13 -7.38
C ASN A 182 2.88 14.93 -8.91
N GLU A 183 2.41 13.76 -9.35
CA GLU A 183 2.21 13.43 -10.77
C GLU A 183 0.83 13.89 -11.31
N GLN A 184 0.04 14.58 -10.48
CA GLN A 184 -1.36 14.92 -10.78
C GLN A 184 -1.53 16.25 -11.51
#